data_AF-A0A3D5HZE5-F1
#
_entry.id   AF-A0A3D5HZE5-F1
#
_cell.length_a   1.000
_cell.length_b   1.000
_cell.length_c   1.000
_cell.angle_alpha   90.00
_cell.angle_beta   90.00
_cell.angle_gamma   90.00
#
_symmetry.space_group_name_H-M   'P 1'
#
loop_
_entity.id
_entity.type
_entity.pdbx_description
1 polymer ?
#
loop_
_entity_poly.entity_id
_entity_poly.type
_entity_poly.pdbx_seq_one_letter_code
_entity_poly.pdbx_strand_id
1 'polypeptide(L)'
;MAGQVPLDPVEDGFELRASSRGDGLVFLTALAGGQLQWQQGSIDLQLLARGTLANPIVNGFLRVGDAAFVVAGQSVEAVKATAFFDFQQLQLERFTARSGEGSINGQGNLAFRQEGGEPGLNFTIKAFPIRRPDARLQVDGSLKLQGSLRQPALGGEVKLSQGSITVSPSELSSAGGPSVPVDQAVPEASWDFQQPVVVRGPRVESADGAAVRRRVPTFGPLSFRNLRVALGPQLRIAAPPVAEFLTGGLLTFNGPAGPDVRISGVVKLLKGRVSLLTNVLKLDASNVNVAVFTPSLGLLPYLDVAFTTRVSDRVGGIDGDQVVSSN
;
A
#
# COMPACT_ATOMS: atom_id res chain seq x y z
N MET A 1 -15.56 -23.49 21.38
CA MET A 1 -14.32 -22.99 22.03
C MET A 1 -14.53 -23.02 23.54
N ALA A 2 -13.49 -23.31 24.31
CA ALA A 2 -13.50 -23.24 25.76
C ALA A 2 -12.13 -22.75 26.25
N GLY A 3 -12.09 -21.95 27.31
CA GLY A 3 -10.83 -21.45 27.83
C GLY A 3 -10.96 -20.56 29.07
N GLN A 4 -9.84 -20.34 29.73
CA GLN A 4 -9.63 -19.40 30.82
C GLN A 4 -8.67 -18.31 30.33
N VAL A 5 -9.06 -17.05 30.51
CA VAL A 5 -8.25 -15.89 30.13
C VAL A 5 -8.03 -15.04 31.39
N PRO A 6 -6.82 -15.04 31.97
CA PRO A 6 -6.47 -14.16 33.07
C PRO A 6 -6.64 -12.69 32.71
N LEU A 7 -6.97 -11.85 33.69
CA LEU A 7 -7.09 -10.40 33.50
C LEU A 7 -5.72 -9.74 33.33
N ASP A 8 -4.68 -10.29 33.96
CA ASP A 8 -3.30 -9.85 33.80
C ASP A 8 -2.60 -10.67 32.69
N PRO A 9 -2.03 -10.03 31.65
CA PRO A 9 -1.35 -10.72 30.55
C PRO A 9 -0.07 -11.48 30.93
N VAL A 10 0.51 -11.22 32.11
CA VAL A 10 1.68 -11.96 32.63
C VAL A 10 1.33 -13.03 33.66
N GLU A 11 0.08 -13.10 34.13
CA GLU A 11 -0.37 -14.17 35.02
C GLU A 11 -0.46 -15.51 34.30
N ASP A 12 -0.04 -16.56 35.00
CA ASP A 12 -0.22 -17.94 34.59
C ASP A 12 -1.69 -18.36 34.72
N GLY A 13 -2.14 -19.25 33.84
CA GLY A 13 -3.52 -19.73 33.80
C GLY A 13 -4.27 -19.39 32.52
N PHE A 14 -3.58 -18.79 31.53
CA PHE A 14 -4.13 -18.72 30.17
C PHE A 14 -4.21 -20.13 29.60
N GLU A 15 -5.42 -20.56 29.29
CA GLU A 15 -5.69 -21.78 28.53
C GLU A 15 -6.80 -21.50 27.53
N LEU A 16 -6.52 -21.74 26.25
CA LEU A 16 -7.51 -21.63 25.18
C LEU A 16 -7.52 -22.92 24.37
N ARG A 17 -8.68 -23.57 24.30
CA ARG A 17 -8.97 -24.70 23.42
C ARG A 17 -9.93 -24.26 22.34
N ALA A 18 -9.44 -24.21 21.12
CA ALA A 18 -10.25 -23.97 19.93
C ALA A 18 -10.25 -25.23 19.07
N SER A 19 -11.43 -25.79 18.85
CA SER A 19 -11.63 -26.85 17.87
C SER A 19 -12.78 -26.45 16.95
N SER A 20 -12.60 -26.72 15.67
CA SER A 20 -13.63 -26.50 14.67
C SER A 20 -13.38 -27.36 13.45
N ARG A 21 -14.48 -27.71 12.77
CA ARG A 21 -14.48 -28.50 11.55
C ARG A 21 -15.47 -27.89 10.57
N GLY A 22 -15.13 -27.94 9.28
CA GLY A 22 -15.99 -27.41 8.23
C GLY A 22 -16.08 -25.89 8.25
N ASP A 23 -17.28 -25.32 8.29
CA ASP A 23 -17.53 -23.88 8.26
C ASP A 23 -17.53 -23.23 9.65
N GLY A 24 -17.35 -24.01 10.72
CA GLY A 24 -17.48 -23.54 12.10
C GLY A 24 -16.47 -22.48 12.56
N LEU A 25 -15.59 -21.95 11.70
CA LEU A 25 -14.67 -20.84 11.99
C LEU A 25 -15.02 -19.54 11.27
N VAL A 26 -16.17 -19.44 10.60
CA VAL A 26 -16.62 -18.16 10.00
C VAL A 26 -16.55 -17.02 11.01
N PHE A 27 -16.90 -17.26 12.28
CA PHE A 27 -16.85 -16.24 13.32
C PHE A 27 -15.43 -15.71 13.62
N LEU A 28 -14.35 -16.48 13.36
CA LEU A 28 -12.98 -15.99 13.54
C LEU A 28 -12.62 -14.89 12.54
N THR A 29 -13.32 -14.80 11.40
CA THR A 29 -13.14 -13.68 10.46
C THR A 29 -13.54 -12.35 11.08
N ALA A 30 -14.45 -12.34 12.06
CA ALA A 30 -14.78 -11.14 12.83
C ALA A 30 -13.58 -10.64 13.66
N LEU A 31 -12.70 -11.54 14.12
CA LEU A 31 -11.47 -11.18 14.84
C LEU A 31 -10.39 -10.61 13.90
N ALA A 32 -10.45 -10.91 12.61
CA ALA A 32 -9.54 -10.38 11.60
C ALA A 32 -9.89 -8.92 11.17
N GLY A 33 -10.75 -8.22 11.92
CA GLY A 33 -10.93 -6.78 11.78
C GLY A 33 -11.85 -6.33 10.64
N GLY A 34 -12.87 -7.12 10.28
CA GLY A 34 -13.89 -6.75 9.29
C GLY A 34 -13.43 -6.63 7.83
N GLN A 35 -12.11 -6.67 7.59
CA GLN A 35 -11.51 -6.65 6.25
C GLN A 35 -11.50 -8.04 5.59
N LEU A 36 -11.78 -9.10 6.34
CA LEU A 36 -11.86 -10.48 5.87
C LEU A 36 -13.31 -10.96 5.98
N GLN A 37 -13.90 -11.34 4.85
CA GLN A 37 -15.26 -11.90 4.79
C GLN A 37 -15.18 -13.31 4.22
N TRP A 38 -15.72 -14.29 4.94
CA TRP A 38 -15.86 -15.66 4.45
C TRP A 38 -17.01 -15.76 3.45
N GLN A 39 -16.82 -16.55 2.38
CA GLN A 39 -17.88 -16.86 1.42
C GLN A 39 -18.24 -18.35 1.46
N GLN A 40 -17.26 -19.24 1.32
CA GLN A 40 -17.46 -20.70 1.30
C GLN A 40 -16.17 -21.47 1.56
N GLY A 41 -16.28 -22.79 1.76
CA GLY A 41 -15.16 -23.73 1.90
C GLY A 41 -15.18 -24.50 3.21
N SER A 42 -14.01 -24.99 3.61
CA SER A 42 -13.80 -25.63 4.91
C SER A 42 -12.57 -25.09 5.62
N ILE A 43 -12.67 -24.92 6.93
CA ILE A 43 -11.56 -24.64 7.84
C ILE A 43 -11.63 -25.60 9.02
N ASP A 44 -10.66 -26.50 9.08
CA ASP A 44 -10.45 -27.35 10.24
C ASP A 44 -9.34 -26.72 11.10
N LEU A 45 -9.65 -26.45 12.36
CA LEU A 45 -8.69 -25.93 13.33
C LEU A 45 -8.75 -26.80 14.58
N GLN A 46 -7.58 -27.20 15.05
CA GLN A 46 -7.42 -27.70 16.40
C GLN A 46 -6.25 -26.96 17.01
N LEU A 47 -6.51 -26.22 18.09
CA LEU A 47 -5.56 -25.34 18.75
C LEU A 47 -5.68 -25.49 20.26
N LEU A 48 -4.54 -25.70 20.90
CA LEU A 48 -4.34 -25.59 22.34
C LEU A 48 -3.29 -24.52 22.59
N ALA A 49 -3.70 -23.41 23.18
CA ALA A 49 -2.79 -22.38 23.66
C ALA A 49 -2.78 -22.39 25.19
N ARG A 50 -1.59 -22.35 25.80
CA ARG A 50 -1.40 -22.34 27.26
C ARG A 50 -0.31 -21.35 27.67
N GLY A 51 -0.14 -21.11 28.96
CA GLY A 51 0.94 -20.30 29.53
C GLY A 51 0.42 -18.93 29.98
N THR A 52 1.03 -17.86 29.46
CA THR A 52 0.58 -16.47 29.69
C THR A 52 0.16 -15.84 28.36
N LEU A 53 -0.63 -14.77 28.40
CA LEU A 53 -0.97 -14.03 27.18
C LEU A 53 0.30 -13.39 26.56
N ALA A 54 1.28 -13.03 27.40
CA ALA A 54 2.58 -12.54 26.98
C ALA A 54 3.49 -13.62 26.35
N ASN A 55 3.36 -14.88 26.75
CA ASN A 55 4.16 -16.01 26.26
C ASN A 55 3.29 -17.26 26.06
N PRO A 56 2.42 -17.28 25.03
CA PRO A 56 1.57 -18.42 24.79
C PRO A 56 2.38 -19.54 24.15
N ILE A 57 2.23 -20.74 24.69
CA ILE A 57 2.69 -21.99 24.11
C ILE A 57 1.53 -22.55 23.30
N VAL A 58 1.68 -22.60 21.98
CA VAL A 58 0.57 -22.94 21.06
C VAL A 58 0.90 -24.21 20.30
N ASN A 59 0.07 -25.24 20.45
CA ASN A 59 0.16 -26.47 19.67
C ASN A 59 -1.14 -26.72 18.90
N GLY A 60 -1.03 -27.22 17.68
CA GLY A 60 -2.21 -27.51 16.87
C GLY A 60 -1.95 -27.54 15.37
N PHE A 61 -3.04 -27.57 14.62
CA PHE A 61 -3.02 -27.47 13.16
C PHE A 61 -4.18 -26.62 12.66
N LEU A 62 -3.97 -26.01 11.50
CA LEU A 62 -4.96 -25.33 10.69
C LEU A 62 -4.93 -25.93 9.28
N ARG A 63 -6.09 -26.37 8.80
CA ARG A 63 -6.28 -26.80 7.42
C ARG A 63 -7.41 -26.01 6.79
N VAL A 64 -7.12 -25.34 5.68
CA VAL A 64 -8.11 -24.64 4.85
C VAL A 64 -8.25 -25.44 3.56
N GLY A 65 -9.48 -25.82 3.22
CA GLY A 65 -9.81 -26.60 2.03
C GLY A 65 -10.81 -25.87 1.13
N ASP A 66 -10.36 -25.54 -0.08
CA ASP A 66 -11.16 -24.96 -1.17
C ASP A 66 -12.00 -23.75 -0.73
N ALA A 67 -11.39 -22.86 0.06
CA ALA A 67 -12.07 -21.70 0.61
C ALA A 67 -12.12 -20.51 -0.35
N ALA A 68 -13.15 -19.68 -0.19
CA ALA A 68 -13.26 -18.38 -0.83
C ALA A 68 -13.55 -17.29 0.20
N PHE A 69 -12.87 -16.16 0.02
CA PHE A 69 -12.92 -15.01 0.90
C PHE A 69 -13.00 -13.72 0.08
N VAL A 70 -13.54 -12.67 0.69
CA VAL A 70 -13.33 -11.30 0.24
C VAL A 70 -12.40 -10.62 1.24
N VAL A 71 -11.21 -10.23 0.79
CA VAL A 71 -10.18 -9.55 1.60
C VAL A 71 -9.99 -8.14 1.08
N ALA A 72 -10.27 -7.13 1.91
CA ALA A 72 -10.18 -5.72 1.52
C ALA A 72 -10.92 -5.41 0.19
N GLY A 73 -12.09 -6.03 -0.01
CA GLY A 73 -12.90 -5.90 -1.23
C GLY A 73 -12.44 -6.76 -2.42
N GLN A 74 -11.33 -7.50 -2.30
CA GLN A 74 -10.81 -8.39 -3.33
C GLN A 74 -11.32 -9.82 -3.10
N SER A 75 -11.96 -10.42 -4.11
CA SER A 75 -12.30 -11.85 -4.07
C SER A 75 -11.07 -12.72 -4.25
N VAL A 76 -10.88 -13.67 -3.34
CA VAL A 76 -9.81 -14.66 -3.34
C VAL A 76 -10.45 -16.04 -3.18
N GLU A 77 -10.17 -16.94 -4.11
CA GLU A 77 -10.82 -18.24 -4.22
C GLU A 77 -9.80 -19.38 -4.29
N ALA A 78 -10.31 -20.61 -4.25
CA ALA A 78 -9.49 -21.83 -4.25
C ALA A 78 -8.36 -21.78 -3.21
N VAL A 79 -8.64 -21.18 -2.05
CA VAL A 79 -7.67 -21.04 -0.97
C VAL A 79 -7.49 -22.39 -0.30
N LYS A 80 -6.24 -22.87 -0.31
CA LYS A 80 -5.83 -24.08 0.40
C LYS A 80 -4.63 -23.74 1.25
N ALA A 81 -4.67 -24.15 2.51
CA ALA A 81 -3.58 -23.94 3.44
C ALA A 81 -3.45 -25.14 4.38
N THR A 82 -2.21 -25.50 4.71
CA THR A 82 -1.92 -26.44 5.79
C THR A 82 -0.81 -25.85 6.63
N ALA A 83 -1.11 -25.62 7.91
CA ALA A 83 -0.20 -25.03 8.86
C ALA A 83 -0.23 -25.77 10.19
N PHE A 84 0.92 -25.83 10.84
CA PHE A 84 1.13 -26.45 12.14
C PHE A 84 1.63 -25.40 13.12
N PHE A 85 1.14 -25.46 14.35
CA PHE A 85 1.64 -24.67 15.47
C PHE A 85 2.48 -25.63 16.30
N ASP A 86 3.80 -25.41 16.32
CA ASP A 86 4.76 -26.29 17.01
C ASP A 86 5.36 -25.54 18.20
N PHE A 87 4.51 -25.24 19.19
CA PHE A 87 4.78 -24.56 20.45
C PHE A 87 5.26 -23.10 20.34
N GLN A 88 6.28 -22.82 19.55
CA GLN A 88 6.98 -21.53 19.44
C GLN A 88 6.94 -20.93 18.03
N GLN A 89 6.55 -21.70 17.01
CA GLN A 89 6.51 -21.25 15.62
C GLN A 89 5.27 -21.75 14.88
N LEU A 90 4.85 -20.97 13.87
CA LEU A 90 3.93 -21.38 12.82
C LEU A 90 4.76 -22.00 11.70
N GLN A 91 4.47 -23.23 11.32
CA GLN A 91 4.99 -23.84 10.10
C GLN A 91 3.88 -23.89 9.05
N LEU A 92 4.05 -23.16 7.95
CA LEU A 92 3.18 -23.20 6.79
C LEU A 92 3.77 -24.17 5.77
N GLU A 93 3.21 -25.37 5.66
CA GLU A 93 3.67 -26.36 4.69
C GLU A 93 3.34 -25.93 3.26
N ARG A 94 2.12 -25.45 3.07
CA ARG A 94 1.62 -25.00 1.77
C ARG A 94 0.50 -24.01 1.97
N PHE A 95 0.57 -22.95 1.18
CA PHE A 95 -0.51 -22.01 0.93
C PHE A 95 -0.66 -21.86 -0.58
N THR A 96 -1.88 -21.98 -1.08
CA THR A 96 -2.23 -21.65 -2.46
C THR A 96 -3.51 -20.85 -2.46
N ALA A 97 -3.57 -19.80 -3.26
CA ALA A 97 -4.78 -19.01 -3.46
C ALA A 97 -4.84 -18.51 -4.90
N ARG A 98 -6.06 -18.29 -5.39
CA ARG A 98 -6.31 -17.77 -6.75
C ARG A 98 -7.22 -16.54 -6.70
N SER A 99 -7.10 -15.73 -7.74
CA SER A 99 -8.06 -14.67 -8.02
C SER A 99 -8.10 -14.46 -9.54
N GLY A 100 -9.14 -14.97 -10.19
CA GLY A 100 -9.15 -15.11 -11.65
C GLY A 100 -7.96 -15.95 -12.14
N GLU A 101 -7.20 -15.42 -13.10
CA GLU A 101 -5.99 -16.08 -13.64
C GLU A 101 -4.76 -15.98 -12.72
N GLY A 102 -4.81 -15.12 -11.71
CA GLY A 102 -3.72 -14.89 -10.78
C GLY A 102 -3.60 -15.97 -9.71
N SER A 103 -2.38 -16.18 -9.21
CA SER A 103 -2.11 -17.12 -8.11
C SER A 103 -1.08 -16.62 -7.11
N ILE A 104 -1.24 -17.04 -5.86
CA ILE A 104 -0.27 -16.88 -4.77
C ILE A 104 0.06 -18.27 -4.25
N ASN A 105 1.35 -18.57 -4.13
CA ASN A 105 1.83 -19.80 -3.51
C ASN A 105 2.78 -19.44 -2.38
N GLY A 106 2.71 -20.11 -1.24
CA GLY A 106 3.62 -19.81 -0.14
C GLY A 106 3.88 -20.98 0.80
N GLN A 107 4.99 -20.87 1.53
CA GLN A 107 5.46 -21.86 2.49
C GLN A 107 6.55 -21.24 3.39
N GLY A 108 6.85 -21.90 4.49
CA GLY A 108 7.94 -21.54 5.37
C GLY A 108 7.53 -21.65 6.83
N ASN A 109 8.26 -20.99 7.71
CA ASN A 109 7.93 -20.88 9.12
C ASN A 109 8.03 -19.44 9.60
N LEU A 110 7.37 -19.15 10.71
CA LEU A 110 7.41 -17.85 11.36
C LEU A 110 7.30 -18.05 12.86
N ALA A 111 8.29 -17.57 13.61
CA ALA A 111 8.29 -17.64 15.06
C ALA A 111 7.14 -16.79 15.66
N PHE A 112 6.60 -17.21 16.79
CA PHE A 112 5.59 -16.43 17.52
C PHE A 112 6.21 -15.22 18.21
N ARG A 113 7.46 -15.36 18.66
CA ARG A 113 8.29 -14.32 19.29
C ARG A 113 9.65 -14.24 18.62
N GLN A 114 10.30 -13.08 18.77
CA GLN A 114 11.60 -12.80 18.18
C GLN A 114 12.70 -13.45 19.03
N GLU A 115 13.00 -14.73 18.74
CA GLU A 115 14.18 -15.43 19.23
C GLU A 115 14.97 -15.91 18.00
N GLY A 116 16.30 -15.77 18.05
CA GLY A 116 17.17 -15.86 16.88
C GLY A 116 16.97 -17.14 16.05
N GLY A 117 16.70 -16.97 14.76
CA GLY A 117 16.60 -18.04 13.76
C GLY A 117 15.70 -17.63 12.59
N GLU A 118 16.27 -17.06 11.51
CA GLU A 118 15.48 -16.72 10.32
C GLU A 118 15.31 -17.94 9.40
N PRO A 119 14.10 -18.48 9.32
CA PRO A 119 13.40 -18.41 8.05
C PRO A 119 12.02 -17.75 8.22
N GLY A 120 11.50 -17.22 7.11
CA GLY A 120 10.22 -16.54 7.04
C GLY A 120 9.26 -17.27 6.11
N LEU A 121 8.03 -16.79 6.04
CA LEU A 121 7.08 -17.25 5.04
C LEU A 121 7.43 -16.61 3.69
N ASN A 122 7.75 -17.44 2.71
CA ASN A 122 8.00 -17.01 1.35
C ASN A 122 6.73 -17.17 0.54
N PHE A 123 6.39 -16.16 -0.25
CA PHE A 123 5.25 -16.17 -1.16
C PHE A 123 5.71 -15.81 -2.57
N THR A 124 5.28 -16.60 -3.55
CA THR A 124 5.41 -16.29 -4.97
C THR A 124 4.05 -15.86 -5.51
N ILE A 125 4.02 -14.69 -6.13
CA ILE A 125 2.82 -14.08 -6.71
C ILE A 125 2.99 -14.10 -8.23
N LYS A 126 1.99 -14.60 -8.94
CA LYS A 126 1.94 -14.61 -10.40
C LYS A 126 0.63 -14.02 -10.89
N ALA A 127 0.72 -12.98 -11.71
CA ALA A 127 -0.39 -12.30 -12.38
C ALA A 127 -1.58 -12.01 -11.46
N PHE A 128 -1.33 -11.68 -10.19
CA PHE A 128 -2.40 -11.52 -9.21
C PHE A 128 -3.10 -10.18 -9.39
N PRO A 129 -4.41 -10.16 -9.66
CA PRO A 129 -5.15 -8.92 -9.86
C PRO A 129 -5.45 -8.24 -8.52
N ILE A 130 -5.22 -6.93 -8.44
CA ILE A 130 -5.74 -6.07 -7.38
C ILE A 130 -6.79 -5.15 -7.99
N ARG A 131 -8.02 -5.24 -7.47
CA ARG A 131 -9.17 -4.45 -7.90
C ARG A 131 -9.70 -3.67 -6.70
N ARG A 132 -9.55 -2.36 -6.75
CA ARG A 132 -10.10 -1.39 -5.80
C ARG A 132 -10.85 -0.30 -6.56
N PRO A 133 -11.71 0.49 -5.91
CA PRO A 133 -12.40 1.60 -6.55
C PRO A 133 -11.44 2.57 -7.27
N ASP A 134 -10.26 2.78 -6.68
CA ASP A 134 -9.21 3.68 -7.14
C ASP A 134 -8.10 2.98 -7.95
N ALA A 135 -8.09 1.65 -8.04
CA ALA A 135 -6.95 0.94 -8.63
C ALA A 135 -7.33 -0.37 -9.33
N ARG A 136 -6.71 -0.61 -10.49
CA ARG A 136 -6.71 -1.91 -11.18
C ARG A 136 -5.27 -2.24 -11.51
N LEU A 137 -4.70 -3.23 -10.82
CA LEU A 137 -3.28 -3.57 -10.95
C LEU A 137 -3.12 -5.07 -11.18
N GLN A 138 -2.03 -5.45 -11.83
CA GLN A 138 -1.53 -6.81 -11.84
C GLN A 138 -0.19 -6.88 -11.14
N VAL A 139 -0.07 -7.83 -10.20
CA VAL A 139 1.12 -8.01 -9.37
C VAL A 139 1.81 -9.32 -9.69
N ASP A 140 3.12 -9.24 -9.88
CA ASP A 140 4.02 -10.38 -10.01
C ASP A 140 5.17 -10.20 -9.01
N GLY A 141 5.69 -11.28 -8.42
CA GLY A 141 6.89 -11.16 -7.60
C GLY A 141 7.07 -12.21 -6.51
N SER A 142 7.96 -11.89 -5.60
CA SER A 142 8.27 -12.68 -4.41
C SER A 142 8.18 -11.81 -3.17
N LEU A 143 7.45 -12.28 -2.17
CA LEU A 143 7.35 -11.64 -0.86
C LEU A 143 7.95 -12.57 0.19
N LYS A 144 8.58 -11.99 1.20
CA LYS A 144 9.07 -12.70 2.38
C LYS A 144 8.53 -12.02 3.63
N LEU A 145 7.73 -12.74 4.41
CA LEU A 145 7.29 -12.33 5.73
C LEU A 145 8.23 -12.92 6.77
N GLN A 146 8.97 -12.06 7.47
CA GLN A 146 9.99 -12.44 8.45
C GLN A 146 9.73 -11.74 9.79
N GLY A 147 10.61 -11.93 10.77
CA GLY A 147 10.40 -11.45 12.12
C GLY A 147 9.58 -12.45 12.94
N SER A 148 8.51 -11.98 13.58
CA SER A 148 7.62 -12.84 14.37
C SER A 148 6.15 -12.49 14.14
N LEU A 149 5.20 -13.35 14.55
CA LEU A 149 3.77 -13.03 14.46
C LEU A 149 3.38 -11.73 15.19
N ARG A 150 4.11 -11.33 16.23
CA ARG A 150 3.87 -10.07 16.96
C ARG A 150 4.45 -8.85 16.29
N GLN A 151 5.55 -9.02 15.57
CA GLN A 151 6.25 -7.95 14.86
C GLN A 151 6.67 -8.46 13.47
N PRO A 152 5.68 -8.66 12.57
CA PRO A 152 5.98 -9.16 11.25
C PRO A 152 6.63 -8.07 10.39
N ALA A 153 7.59 -8.48 9.57
CA ALA A 153 8.26 -7.62 8.61
C ALA A 153 8.10 -8.21 7.21
N LEU A 154 7.49 -7.46 6.29
CA LEU A 154 7.33 -7.85 4.89
C LEU A 154 8.45 -7.25 4.05
N GLY A 155 9.16 -8.09 3.32
CA GLY A 155 10.15 -7.71 2.32
C GLY A 155 9.93 -8.44 1.01
N GLY A 156 10.88 -8.28 0.08
CA GLY A 156 10.86 -8.95 -1.22
C GLY A 156 10.78 -7.98 -2.38
N GLU A 157 10.44 -8.50 -3.55
CA GLU A 157 10.35 -7.76 -4.80
C GLU A 157 9.00 -8.03 -5.47
N VAL A 158 8.26 -6.97 -5.73
CA VAL A 158 7.01 -7.02 -6.49
C VAL A 158 7.06 -6.08 -7.69
N LYS A 159 6.38 -6.47 -8.75
CA LYS A 159 6.27 -5.73 -10.00
C LYS A 159 4.81 -5.44 -10.28
N LEU A 160 4.52 -4.16 -10.47
CA LEU A 160 3.25 -3.64 -10.94
C LEU A 160 3.39 -3.28 -12.42
N SER A 161 3.33 -4.30 -13.27
CA SER A 161 3.72 -4.20 -14.68
C SER A 161 2.69 -3.43 -15.53
N GLN A 162 1.41 -3.67 -15.26
CA GLN A 162 0.27 -3.13 -15.97
C GLN A 162 -0.81 -2.72 -14.97
N GLY A 163 -1.51 -1.63 -15.28
CA GLY A 163 -2.65 -1.20 -14.48
C GLY A 163 -2.94 0.29 -14.54
N SER A 164 -3.93 0.71 -13.76
CA SER A 164 -4.32 2.10 -13.56
C SER A 164 -4.56 2.40 -12.10
N ILE A 165 -4.01 3.49 -11.61
CA ILE A 165 -4.35 4.10 -10.32
C ILE A 165 -5.04 5.43 -10.63
N THR A 166 -6.18 5.67 -10.01
CA THR A 166 -6.98 6.88 -10.15
C THR A 166 -6.98 7.60 -8.81
N VAL A 167 -6.47 8.82 -8.78
CA VAL A 167 -6.47 9.69 -7.62
C VAL A 167 -7.51 10.78 -7.81
N SER A 168 -8.32 11.05 -6.80
CA SER A 168 -9.32 12.10 -6.88
C SER A 168 -8.69 13.49 -6.65
N PRO A 169 -9.14 14.57 -7.30
CA PRO A 169 -8.64 15.92 -7.04
C PRO A 169 -8.79 16.37 -5.57
N SER A 170 -9.83 15.90 -4.88
CA SER A 170 -10.01 16.10 -3.42
C SER A 170 -8.95 15.38 -2.58
N GLU A 171 -8.30 14.36 -3.14
CA GLU A 171 -7.15 13.70 -2.53
C GLU A 171 -5.85 14.45 -2.81
N LEU A 172 -5.78 15.22 -3.89
CA LEU A 172 -4.62 16.04 -4.25
C LEU A 172 -4.65 17.44 -3.61
N SER A 173 -5.82 17.89 -3.11
CA SER A 173 -6.01 19.19 -2.48
C SER A 173 -6.28 19.05 -0.98
N SER A 174 -5.50 19.75 -0.16
CA SER A 174 -5.70 19.88 1.30
C SER A 174 -6.64 21.04 1.68
N ALA A 175 -7.30 21.68 0.71
CA ALA A 175 -8.10 22.89 0.95
C ALA A 175 -9.39 22.69 1.78
N GLY A 176 -9.74 21.47 2.17
CA GLY A 176 -11.00 21.16 2.85
C GLY A 176 -10.88 20.44 4.21
N GLY A 177 -9.68 20.26 4.76
CA GLY A 177 -9.53 19.75 6.13
C GLY A 177 -9.69 20.87 7.15
N PRO A 178 -10.07 20.58 8.42
CA PRO A 178 -10.00 21.59 9.47
C PRO A 178 -8.59 22.19 9.48
N SER A 179 -8.51 23.52 9.45
CA SER A 179 -7.27 24.27 9.52
C SER A 179 -6.53 23.85 10.79
N VAL A 180 -5.50 23.01 10.63
CA VAL A 180 -4.49 22.90 11.67
C VAL A 180 -3.81 24.27 11.69
N PRO A 181 -3.72 24.96 12.84
CA PRO A 181 -2.90 26.16 12.94
C PRO A 181 -1.46 25.72 12.70
N VAL A 182 -1.02 25.77 11.44
CA VAL A 182 0.38 25.86 11.14
C VAL A 182 0.74 27.26 11.57
N ASP A 183 1.57 27.39 12.59
CA ASP A 183 2.09 28.69 13.00
C ASP A 183 2.70 29.36 11.75
N GLN A 184 1.99 30.38 11.25
CA GLN A 184 2.27 31.06 9.98
C GLN A 184 3.45 32.03 10.12
N ALA A 185 4.03 32.16 11.31
CA ALA A 185 5.22 32.96 11.51
C ALA A 185 6.39 32.35 10.71
N VAL A 186 6.71 32.91 9.55
CA VAL A 186 7.91 32.61 8.77
C VAL A 186 9.05 33.41 9.43
N PRO A 187 9.83 32.85 10.37
CA PRO A 187 10.85 33.62 11.07
C PRO A 187 11.90 34.17 10.10
N GLU A 188 12.08 33.55 8.93
CA GLU A 188 12.94 34.03 7.84
C GLU A 188 12.47 35.37 7.25
N ALA A 189 11.16 35.62 7.22
CA ALA A 189 10.60 36.84 6.62
C ALA A 189 10.78 38.10 7.50
N SER A 190 11.04 37.90 8.80
CA SER A 190 11.28 38.97 9.79
C SER A 190 12.70 38.93 10.35
N TRP A 191 13.60 38.18 9.70
CA TRP A 191 14.95 37.96 10.20
C TRP A 191 15.83 39.19 10.00
N ASP A 192 16.40 39.71 11.08
CA ASP A 192 17.24 40.91 11.13
C ASP A 192 18.75 40.63 11.00
N PHE A 193 19.12 39.37 10.72
CA PHE A 193 20.51 38.88 10.62
C PHE A 193 21.36 39.05 11.89
N GLN A 194 20.79 39.42 13.04
CA GLN A 194 21.55 39.62 14.28
C GLN A 194 21.84 38.31 15.02
N GLN A 195 20.99 37.30 14.83
CA GLN A 195 21.17 35.96 15.41
C GLN A 195 20.87 34.91 14.35
N PRO A 196 21.57 33.76 14.30
CA PRO A 196 21.24 32.71 13.35
C PRO A 196 19.80 32.23 13.54
N VAL A 197 18.95 32.43 12.52
CA VAL A 197 17.58 31.91 12.55
C VAL A 197 17.61 30.40 12.30
N VAL A 198 16.94 29.63 13.15
CA VAL A 198 16.69 28.22 12.85
C VAL A 198 15.65 28.21 11.74
N VAL A 199 16.13 28.21 10.51
CA VAL A 199 15.30 27.95 9.32
C VAL A 199 14.53 26.68 9.61
N ARG A 200 13.22 26.66 9.36
CA ARG A 200 12.46 25.40 9.44
C ARG A 200 13.08 24.44 8.45
N GLY A 201 13.95 23.56 8.95
CA GLY A 201 14.60 22.56 8.13
C GLY A 201 13.57 21.60 7.54
N PRO A 202 13.98 20.72 6.62
CA PRO A 202 13.12 19.71 5.97
C PRO A 202 12.43 18.70 6.90
N ARG A 203 12.46 18.93 8.23
CA ARG A 203 11.82 18.13 9.28
C ARG A 203 10.45 18.68 9.71
N VAL A 204 10.05 19.87 9.28
CA VAL A 204 8.69 20.37 9.52
C VAL A 204 7.82 19.94 8.34
N GLU A 205 6.86 19.08 8.62
CA GLU A 205 6.00 18.55 7.58
C GLU A 205 5.02 19.58 7.01
N SER A 206 4.80 19.53 5.70
CA SER A 206 3.78 20.36 5.03
C SER A 206 2.36 19.91 5.36
N ALA A 207 1.39 20.83 5.29
CA ALA A 207 -0.02 20.50 5.48
C ALA A 207 -0.52 19.42 4.50
N ASP A 208 -0.01 19.42 3.26
CA ASP A 208 -0.29 18.38 2.26
C ASP A 208 0.30 17.02 2.66
N GLY A 209 1.54 17.00 3.17
CA GLY A 209 2.17 15.79 3.69
C GLY A 209 1.33 15.19 4.82
N ALA A 210 0.84 16.04 5.73
CA ALA A 210 0.03 15.61 6.86
C ALA A 210 -1.35 15.13 6.42
N ALA A 211 -1.91 15.70 5.34
CA ALA A 211 -3.14 15.21 4.73
C ALA A 211 -2.96 13.84 4.08
N VAL A 212 -1.86 13.61 3.36
CA VAL A 212 -1.56 12.31 2.75
C VAL A 212 -1.33 11.24 3.83
N ARG A 213 -0.52 11.54 4.86
CA ARG A 213 -0.25 10.60 5.96
C ARG A 213 -1.52 10.13 6.68
N ARG A 214 -2.46 11.04 6.96
CA ARG A 214 -3.75 10.71 7.61
C ARG A 214 -4.63 9.75 6.80
N ARG A 215 -4.40 9.61 5.51
CA ARG A 215 -5.15 8.69 4.62
C ARG A 215 -4.49 7.33 4.48
N VAL A 216 -3.25 7.18 4.94
CA VAL A 216 -2.56 5.88 4.90
C VAL A 216 -3.17 4.96 5.96
N PRO A 217 -3.75 3.82 5.58
CA PRO A 217 -4.29 2.87 6.54
C PRO A 217 -3.16 2.27 7.40
N THR A 218 -3.47 2.00 8.67
CA THR A 218 -2.56 1.32 9.59
C THR A 218 -2.75 -0.19 9.50
N PHE A 219 -1.68 -0.94 9.24
CA PHE A 219 -1.73 -2.39 9.12
C PHE A 219 -1.23 -3.12 10.39
N GLY A 220 -1.78 -2.74 11.56
CA GLY A 220 -1.38 -3.32 12.85
C GLY A 220 0.14 -3.22 13.07
N PRO A 221 0.80 -4.26 13.64
CA PRO A 221 2.24 -4.24 13.90
C PRO A 221 3.10 -4.56 12.66
N LEU A 222 2.52 -4.62 11.45
CA LEU A 222 3.27 -4.91 10.24
C LEU A 222 4.28 -3.81 9.94
N SER A 223 5.48 -4.21 9.53
CA SER A 223 6.51 -3.31 9.02
C SER A 223 7.00 -3.77 7.65
N PHE A 224 7.58 -2.86 6.88
CA PHE A 224 8.31 -3.17 5.66
C PHE A 224 9.81 -3.24 5.97
N ARG A 225 10.48 -4.26 5.41
CA ARG A 225 11.94 -4.40 5.43
C ARG A 225 12.44 -4.68 4.02
N ASN A 226 12.94 -3.63 3.37
CA ASN A 226 13.44 -3.68 2.00
C ASN A 226 12.43 -4.26 1.00
N LEU A 227 11.17 -3.85 1.11
CA LEU A 227 10.15 -4.20 0.13
C LEU A 227 10.35 -3.33 -1.11
N ARG A 228 10.74 -3.95 -2.22
CA ARG A 228 10.98 -3.29 -3.51
C ARG A 228 9.78 -3.46 -4.42
N VAL A 229 9.27 -2.34 -4.93
CA VAL A 229 8.11 -2.25 -5.82
C VAL A 229 8.56 -1.63 -7.13
N ALA A 230 8.69 -2.46 -8.16
CA ALA A 230 8.93 -2.02 -9.52
C ALA A 230 7.60 -1.59 -10.16
N LEU A 231 7.56 -0.38 -10.71
CA LEU A 231 6.39 0.20 -11.35
C LEU A 231 6.58 0.18 -12.88
N GLY A 232 5.51 -0.16 -13.60
CA GLY A 232 5.43 -0.02 -15.05
C GLY A 232 6.11 -1.12 -15.87
N PRO A 233 6.32 -0.88 -17.17
CA PRO A 233 6.22 0.42 -17.86
C PRO A 233 4.81 0.85 -18.26
N GLN A 234 3.80 0.00 -18.07
CA GLN A 234 2.41 0.25 -18.49
C GLN A 234 1.51 0.62 -17.32
N LEU A 235 2.08 1.16 -16.23
CA LEU A 235 1.33 1.63 -15.09
C LEU A 235 0.86 3.06 -15.35
N ARG A 236 -0.46 3.24 -15.42
CA ARG A 236 -1.09 4.54 -15.57
C ARG A 236 -1.44 5.12 -14.21
N ILE A 237 -1.08 6.38 -13.97
CA ILE A 237 -1.57 7.17 -12.84
C ILE A 237 -2.42 8.29 -13.42
N ALA A 238 -3.69 8.33 -13.05
CA ALA A 238 -4.65 9.31 -13.52
C ALA A 238 -5.18 10.12 -12.34
N ALA A 239 -5.37 11.41 -12.56
CA ALA A 239 -6.11 12.30 -11.68
C ALA A 239 -7.18 13.04 -12.49
N PRO A 240 -8.29 12.37 -12.89
CA PRO A 240 -9.28 12.99 -13.76
C PRO A 240 -9.97 14.19 -13.09
N PRO A 241 -10.30 15.25 -13.84
CA PRO A 241 -9.97 15.48 -15.26
C PRO A 241 -8.58 16.14 -15.49
N VAL A 242 -7.80 16.31 -14.43
CA VAL A 242 -6.60 17.15 -14.36
C VAL A 242 -5.40 16.53 -15.03
N ALA A 243 -5.08 15.26 -14.80
CA ALA A 243 -3.83 14.68 -15.25
C ALA A 243 -3.90 13.19 -15.58
N GLU A 244 -3.00 12.74 -16.45
CA GLU A 244 -2.83 11.33 -16.78
C GLU A 244 -1.38 11.06 -17.20
N PHE A 245 -0.73 10.10 -16.55
CA PHE A 245 0.67 9.75 -16.78
C PHE A 245 0.85 8.24 -16.93
N LEU A 246 1.75 7.84 -17.84
CA LEU A 246 2.37 6.53 -17.83
C LEU A 246 3.65 6.62 -17.01
N THR A 247 3.83 5.69 -16.09
CA THR A 247 4.91 5.73 -15.11
C THR A 247 5.70 4.45 -15.11
N GLY A 248 6.99 4.58 -14.79
CA GLY A 248 7.86 3.45 -14.50
C GLY A 248 8.91 3.82 -13.47
N GLY A 249 9.42 2.86 -12.72
CA GLY A 249 10.41 3.15 -11.68
C GLY A 249 10.55 2.07 -10.65
N LEU A 250 11.26 2.38 -9.57
CA LEU A 250 11.48 1.49 -8.44
C LEU A 250 11.34 2.27 -7.15
N LEU A 251 10.49 1.76 -6.26
CA LEU A 251 10.32 2.27 -4.91
C LEU A 251 10.73 1.21 -3.90
N THR A 252 11.36 1.63 -2.82
CA THR A 252 11.71 0.79 -1.67
C THR A 252 10.99 1.31 -0.43
N PHE A 253 10.27 0.43 0.24
CA PHE A 253 9.49 0.71 1.43
C PHE A 253 10.16 0.10 2.66
N ASN A 254 10.27 0.89 3.72
CA ASN A 254 10.84 0.50 5.01
C ASN A 254 10.06 1.11 6.18
N GLY A 255 10.15 0.50 7.36
CA GLY A 255 9.52 1.02 8.57
C GLY A 255 8.07 0.55 8.75
N PRO A 256 7.30 1.15 9.67
CA PRO A 256 5.92 0.72 9.95
C PRO A 256 5.04 0.78 8.69
N ALA A 257 4.17 -0.22 8.50
CA ALA A 257 3.17 -0.23 7.44
C ALA A 257 1.99 0.67 7.84
N GLY A 258 2.19 1.97 7.69
CA GLY A 258 1.25 3.01 8.08
C GLY A 258 1.74 4.41 7.70
N PRO A 259 1.22 5.45 8.34
CA PRO A 259 1.55 6.86 8.03
C PRO A 259 3.05 7.19 8.08
N ASP A 260 3.82 6.47 8.90
CA ASP A 260 5.27 6.69 9.09
C ASP A 260 6.15 5.78 8.22
N VAL A 261 5.57 5.21 7.16
CA VAL A 261 6.34 4.42 6.18
C VAL A 261 7.40 5.30 5.52
N ARG A 262 8.61 4.77 5.40
CA ARG A 262 9.72 5.42 4.70
C ARG A 262 9.80 4.91 3.28
N ILE A 263 9.65 5.82 2.33
CA ILE A 263 9.71 5.55 0.90
C ILE A 263 11.00 6.14 0.34
N SER A 264 11.66 5.38 -0.52
CA SER A 264 12.85 5.83 -1.25
C SER A 264 12.83 5.29 -2.66
N GLY A 265 13.33 6.07 -3.63
CA GLY A 265 13.42 5.63 -5.02
C GLY A 265 12.97 6.69 -6.01
N VAL A 266 12.84 6.29 -7.26
CA VAL A 266 12.56 7.20 -8.37
C VAL A 266 11.43 6.64 -9.21
N VAL A 267 10.46 7.50 -9.52
CA VAL A 267 9.39 7.25 -10.48
C VAL A 267 9.58 8.18 -11.66
N LYS A 268 9.79 7.62 -12.85
CA LYS A 268 9.86 8.34 -14.10
C LYS A 268 8.46 8.48 -14.71
N LEU A 269 8.12 9.68 -15.14
CA LEU A 269 6.94 9.96 -15.94
C LEU A 269 7.35 9.75 -17.40
N LEU A 270 6.89 8.64 -17.99
CA LEU A 270 7.29 8.21 -19.33
C LEU A 270 6.55 9.00 -20.40
N LYS A 271 5.27 9.26 -20.17
CA LYS A 271 4.38 10.07 -21.01
C LYS A 271 3.30 10.65 -20.12
N GLY A 272 2.71 11.78 -20.53
CA GLY A 272 1.50 12.23 -19.88
C GLY A 272 1.04 13.60 -20.33
N ARG A 273 -0.07 14.02 -19.74
CA ARG A 273 -0.71 15.30 -20.00
C ARG A 273 -1.30 15.87 -18.72
N VAL A 274 -1.34 17.19 -18.67
CA VAL A 274 -2.02 17.96 -17.63
C VAL A 274 -2.96 18.95 -18.30
N SER A 275 -4.21 18.96 -17.88
CA SER A 275 -5.23 19.90 -18.31
C SER A 275 -5.27 21.07 -17.33
N LEU A 276 -5.02 22.28 -17.81
CA LEU A 276 -5.10 23.52 -17.05
C LEU A 276 -6.13 24.43 -17.74
N LEU A 277 -7.34 24.48 -17.18
CA LEU A 277 -8.48 25.20 -17.76
C LEU A 277 -8.71 24.80 -19.24
N THR A 278 -8.38 25.67 -20.18
CA THR A 278 -8.53 25.48 -21.64
C THR A 278 -7.32 24.85 -22.30
N ASN A 279 -6.19 24.73 -21.59
CA ASN A 279 -4.91 24.33 -22.16
C ASN A 279 -4.56 22.89 -21.77
N VAL A 280 -3.99 22.15 -22.72
CA VAL A 280 -3.45 20.81 -22.46
C VAL A 280 -1.94 20.87 -22.60
N LEU A 281 -1.25 20.72 -21.47
CA LEU A 281 0.18 20.59 -21.39
C LEU A 281 0.58 19.13 -21.62
N LYS A 282 1.55 18.88 -22.50
CA LYS A 282 2.10 17.54 -22.75
C LYS A 282 3.49 17.44 -22.13
N LEU A 283 3.78 16.30 -21.50
CA LEU A 283 5.09 16.03 -20.93
C LEU A 283 6.17 16.12 -22.02
N ASP A 284 7.22 16.89 -21.76
CA ASP A 284 8.34 17.04 -22.69
C ASP A 284 9.29 15.85 -22.58
N ALA A 285 9.23 14.95 -23.55
CA ALA A 285 10.04 13.72 -23.55
C ALA A 285 11.56 13.98 -23.67
N SER A 286 12.01 15.19 -24.00
CA SER A 286 13.43 15.54 -24.01
C SER A 286 14.03 15.69 -22.59
N ASN A 287 13.17 15.85 -21.58
CA ASN A 287 13.55 15.98 -20.18
C ASN A 287 13.42 14.65 -19.43
N VAL A 288 14.08 14.57 -18.27
CA VAL A 288 14.13 13.33 -17.46
C VAL A 288 12.76 12.99 -16.87
N ASN A 289 11.99 14.01 -16.43
CA ASN A 289 10.64 13.91 -15.87
C ASN A 289 10.52 12.86 -14.76
N VAL A 290 10.91 13.23 -13.54
CA VAL A 290 10.99 12.30 -12.41
C VAL A 290 10.33 12.85 -11.15
N ALA A 291 9.77 11.94 -10.38
CA ALA A 291 9.41 12.11 -8.99
C ALA A 291 10.40 11.32 -8.12
N VAL A 292 11.15 12.01 -7.27
CA VAL A 292 12.19 11.45 -6.40
C VAL A 292 11.67 11.37 -4.98
N PHE A 293 11.59 10.15 -4.46
CA PHE A 293 11.19 9.88 -3.08
C PHE A 293 12.45 9.75 -2.21
N THR A 294 12.51 10.57 -1.17
CA THR A 294 13.54 10.46 -0.12
C THR A 294 12.86 10.35 1.24
N PRO A 295 13.38 9.53 2.17
CA PRO A 295 12.76 9.37 3.48
C PRO A 295 12.60 10.69 4.26
N SER A 296 13.48 11.67 4.01
CA SER A 296 13.43 13.00 4.63
C SER A 296 12.22 13.84 4.19
N LEU A 297 11.64 13.59 3.02
CA LEU A 297 10.45 14.30 2.52
C LEU A 297 9.13 13.59 2.89
N GLY A 298 9.20 12.49 3.67
CA GLY A 298 8.04 11.70 4.04
C GLY A 298 7.41 11.01 2.83
N LEU A 299 6.10 11.23 2.63
CA LEU A 299 5.32 10.60 1.55
C LEU A 299 5.28 11.45 0.26
N LEU A 300 5.72 12.71 0.31
CA LEU A 300 5.70 13.60 -0.84
C LEU A 300 7.04 13.52 -1.60
N PRO A 301 7.02 13.27 -2.92
CA PRO A 301 8.24 13.30 -3.72
C PRO A 301 8.65 14.73 -4.08
N TYR A 302 9.94 14.91 -4.38
CA TYR A 302 10.41 16.03 -5.17
C TYR A 302 10.09 15.78 -6.64
N LEU A 303 9.45 16.73 -7.33
CA LEU A 303 9.10 16.63 -8.75
C LEU A 303 9.99 17.53 -9.60
N ASP A 304 10.60 16.94 -10.62
CA ASP A 304 11.30 17.65 -11.70
C ASP A 304 10.67 17.20 -13.03
N VAL A 305 9.81 18.06 -13.58
CA VAL A 305 9.00 17.78 -14.77
C VAL A 305 8.95 18.99 -15.68
N ALA A 306 9.09 18.74 -16.98
CA ALA A 306 8.97 19.75 -18.01
C ALA A 306 7.77 19.47 -18.91
N PHE A 307 7.05 20.53 -19.28
CA PHE A 307 5.88 20.43 -20.14
C PHE A 307 6.03 21.35 -21.35
N THR A 308 5.46 20.92 -22.47
CA THR A 308 5.27 21.74 -23.67
C THR A 308 3.79 22.00 -23.90
N THR A 309 3.49 23.17 -24.46
CA THR A 309 2.16 23.53 -24.93
C THR A 309 2.23 23.88 -26.42
N ARG A 310 1.15 23.61 -27.16
CA ARG A 310 0.98 24.15 -28.51
C ARG A 310 -0.11 25.21 -28.43
N VAL A 311 0.28 26.47 -28.59
CA VAL A 311 -0.67 27.56 -28.79
C VAL A 311 -0.96 27.62 -30.29
N SER A 312 -2.20 27.39 -30.68
CA SER A 312 -2.62 27.59 -32.08
C SER A 312 -2.84 29.08 -32.30
N ASP A 313 -1.97 29.72 -33.09
CA ASP A 313 -2.26 31.05 -33.63
C ASP A 313 -3.34 30.91 -34.71
N ARG A 314 -4.57 31.32 -34.39
CA ARG A 314 -5.56 31.65 -35.42
C ARG A 314 -5.26 33.07 -35.90
N VAL A 315 -4.38 33.19 -36.89
CA VAL A 315 -4.35 34.40 -37.71
C VAL A 315 -5.63 34.38 -38.56
N GLY A 316 -6.61 35.20 -38.19
CA GLY A 316 -7.81 35.41 -38.99
C GLY A 316 -7.44 36.11 -40.29
N GLY A 317 -7.39 35.36 -41.39
CA GLY A 317 -7.39 35.93 -42.73
C GLY A 317 -8.75 36.54 -43.01
N ILE A 318 -8.83 37.86 -42.94
CA ILE A 318 -9.90 38.65 -43.55
C ILE A 318 -9.50 38.81 -45.03
N ASP A 319 -9.95 37.90 -45.88
CA ASP A 319 -10.03 38.17 -47.32
C ASP A 319 -11.28 39.02 -47.54
N GLY A 320 -11.05 40.32 -47.69
CA GLY A 320 -12.01 41.21 -48.29
C GLY A 320 -11.95 41.04 -49.80
N ASP A 321 -13.02 40.53 -50.39
CA ASP A 321 -13.42 40.99 -51.71
C ASP A 321 -14.95 41.02 -51.79
N GLN A 322 -15.48 42.24 -51.67
CA GLN A 322 -16.82 42.54 -52.12
C GLN A 322 -16.76 42.74 -53.63
N VAL A 323 -17.38 41.84 -54.39
CA VAL A 323 -17.86 42.18 -55.74
C VAL A 323 -19.36 41.97 -55.78
N VAL A 324 -20.04 43.12 -55.74
CA VAL A 324 -21.43 43.31 -56.14
C VAL A 324 -21.48 43.19 -57.67
N SER A 325 -22.43 42.41 -58.21
CA SER A 325 -23.08 42.81 -59.46
C SER A 325 -24.52 42.28 -59.52
N SER A 326 -25.42 43.23 -59.67
CA SER A 326 -26.85 43.05 -59.95
C SER A 326 -27.08 42.93 -61.46
N ASN A 327 -27.82 41.91 -61.88
CA ASN A 327 -29.01 41.95 -62.74
C ASN A 327 -29.36 40.54 -63.23
#